data_AF-A0A3L7SGV2-F1
#
_entry.id   AF-A0A3L7SGV2-F1
#
_cell.length_a   1.000
_cell.length_b   1.000
_cell.length_c   1.000
_cell.angle_alpha   90.00
_cell.angle_beta   90.00
_cell.angle_gamma   90.00
#
_symmetry.space_group_name_H-M   'P 1'
#
loop_
_entity.id
_entity.type
_entity.pdbx_description
1 polymer ?
#
loop_
_entity_poly.entity_id
_entity_poly.type
_entity_poly.pdbx_seq_one_letter_code
_entity_poly.pdbx_strand_id
1 'polypeptide(L)' 'IHPDNFLLSLFDAAPGPVCTAVKRQRAGLHNPPKSAGEFLATLESQGIVQTVTRLRPFTEVL' A
#
# COMPACT_ATOMS: atom_id res chain seq x y z
N ILE A 1 -13.40 13.01 3.65
CA ILE A 1 -11.93 12.90 3.47
C ILE A 1 -11.66 11.86 2.39
N HIS A 2 -10.77 12.12 1.43
CA HIS A 2 -10.44 11.16 0.37
C HIS A 2 -9.58 10.00 0.96
N PRO A 3 -9.84 8.73 0.62
CA PRO A 3 -9.10 7.58 1.18
C PRO A 3 -7.58 7.69 1.01
N ASP A 4 -7.12 8.10 -0.16
CA ASP A 4 -5.69 8.28 -0.44
C ASP A 4 -5.06 9.35 0.46
N ASN A 5 -5.76 10.46 0.73
CA ASN A 5 -5.24 11.52 1.61
C ASN A 5 -5.15 11.07 3.08
N PHE A 6 -6.07 10.21 3.50
CA PHE A 6 -6.04 9.62 4.83
C PHE A 6 -4.89 8.61 4.98
N LEU A 7 -4.70 7.74 3.99
CA LEU A 7 -3.60 6.78 4.01
C LEU A 7 -2.24 7.48 3.93
N LEU A 8 -2.13 8.54 3.14
CA LEU A 8 -0.93 9.37 3.06
C LEU A 8 -0.60 10.01 4.42
N SER A 9 -1.58 10.56 5.14
CA SER A 9 -1.33 11.16 6.45
C SER A 9 -0.91 10.13 7.50
N LEU A 10 -1.49 8.92 7.48
CA LEU A 10 -1.02 7.81 8.31
C LEU A 10 0.41 7.40 7.96
N PHE A 11 0.75 7.36 6.67
CA PHE A 11 2.08 7.01 6.22
C PHE A 11 3.11 8.07 6.63
N ASP A 12 2.80 9.35 6.48
CA ASP A 12 3.68 10.45 6.91
C ASP A 12 3.88 10.46 8.43
N ALA A 13 2.86 10.07 9.21
CA ALA A 13 2.98 9.96 10.66
C ALA A 13 3.77 8.72 11.12
N ALA A 14 3.57 7.57 10.47
CA ALA A 14 4.13 6.30 10.90
C ALA A 14 4.31 5.31 9.72
N PRO A 15 5.41 5.42 8.94
CA PRO A 15 5.60 4.61 7.74
C PRO A 15 5.77 3.11 8.04
N GLY A 16 6.45 2.76 9.15
CA GLY A 16 6.70 1.35 9.53
C GLY A 16 5.42 0.54 9.77
N PRO A 17 4.51 0.99 10.65
CA PRO A 17 3.20 0.36 10.84
C PRO A 17 2.37 0.27 9.56
N VAL A 18 2.37 1.31 8.72
CA VAL A 18 1.64 1.28 7.44
C VAL A 18 2.24 0.25 6.49
N CYS A 19 3.56 0.18 6.32
CA CYS A 19 4.21 -0.86 5.53
C CYS A 19 3.88 -2.27 6.05
N THR A 20 3.83 -2.46 7.37
CA THR A 20 3.44 -3.73 7.99
C THR A 20 1.98 -4.08 7.68
N ALA A 21 1.07 -3.12 7.73
CA ALA A 21 -0.33 -3.32 7.40
C ALA A 21 -0.52 -3.67 5.91
N VAL A 22 0.16 -2.94 5.02
CA VAL A 22 0.18 -3.18 3.56
C VAL A 22 0.68 -4.60 3.26
N LYS A 23 1.79 -5.02 3.88
CA LYS A 23 2.33 -6.37 3.74
C LYS A 23 1.36 -7.46 4.18
N ARG A 24 0.72 -7.27 5.34
CA ARG A 24 -0.28 -8.21 5.86
C ARG A 24 -1.50 -8.30 4.94
N GLN A 25 -1.98 -7.17 4.44
CA GLN A 25 -3.11 -7.12 3.52
C GLN A 25 -2.79 -7.88 2.23
N ARG A 26 -1.62 -7.65 1.64
CA ARG A 26 -1.16 -8.37 0.46
C ARG A 26 -1.04 -9.87 0.71
N ALA A 27 -0.42 -10.27 1.82
CA ALA A 27 -0.25 -11.69 2.19
C ALA A 27 -1.58 -12.42 2.42
N GLY A 28 -2.65 -11.69 2.76
CA GLY A 28 -4.00 -12.24 2.88
C GLY A 28 -4.70 -12.52 1.55
N LEU A 29 -4.20 -11.98 0.43
CA LEU A 29 -4.73 -12.26 -0.90
C LEU A 29 -4.25 -13.64 -1.37
N HIS A 30 -5.17 -14.59 -1.47
CA HIS A 30 -4.88 -15.97 -1.87
C HIS A 30 -5.61 -16.39 -3.16
N ASN A 31 -6.53 -15.56 -3.68
CA ASN A 31 -7.27 -15.86 -4.90
C ASN A 31 -7.64 -14.59 -5.69
N PRO A 32 -6.73 -14.07 -6.55
CA PRO A 32 -5.37 -14.54 -6.80
C PRO A 32 -4.36 -14.00 -5.76
N PRO A 33 -3.26 -14.71 -5.48
CA PRO A 33 -2.11 -14.12 -4.79
C PRO A 33 -1.48 -13.02 -5.65
N LYS A 34 -0.94 -11.98 -5.00
CA LYS A 34 -0.30 -10.84 -5.67
C LYS A 34 1.12 -10.59 -5.15
N SER A 35 2.04 -10.33 -6.07
CA SER A 35 3.33 -9.71 -5.75
C SER A 35 3.13 -8.30 -5.19
N ALA A 36 4.17 -7.74 -4.56
CA ALA A 36 4.10 -6.38 -4.03
C ALA A 36 3.79 -5.36 -5.13
N GLY A 37 4.42 -5.48 -6.30
CA GLY A 37 4.15 -4.61 -7.45
C GLY A 37 2.72 -4.70 -7.96
N GLU A 38 2.17 -5.91 -8.15
CA GLU A 38 0.77 -6.10 -8.59
C GLU A 38 -0.24 -5.57 -7.58
N PHE A 39 0.07 -5.72 -6.29
CA PHE A 39 -0.77 -5.18 -5.23
C PHE A 39 -0.78 -3.65 -5.24
N LEU A 40 0.39 -3.02 -5.33
CA LEU A 40 0.53 -1.57 -5.43
C LEU A 40 -0.17 -1.01 -6.69
N ALA A 41 -0.03 -1.68 -7.83
CA ALA A 41 -0.74 -1.30 -9.06
C ALA A 41 -2.28 -1.40 -8.91
N THR A 42 -2.77 -2.37 -8.13
CA THR A 42 -4.20 -2.47 -7.81
C THR A 42 -4.66 -1.30 -6.95
N LEU A 43 -3.86 -0.90 -5.95
CA LEU A 43 -4.19 0.26 -5.11
C LEU A 43 -4.20 1.55 -5.94
N GLU A 44 -3.23 1.73 -6.85
CA GLU A 44 -3.20 2.87 -7.78
C GLU A 44 -4.46 2.93 -8.65
N SER A 45 -4.90 1.81 -9.23
CA SER A 45 -6.11 1.78 -10.07
C SER A 45 -7.40 2.02 -9.28
N GLN A 46 -7.37 1.88 -7.96
CA GLN A 46 -8.45 2.22 -7.04
C GLN A 46 -8.40 3.68 -6.55
N GLY A 47 -7.47 4.49 -7.07
CA GLY A 47 -7.34 5.91 -6.72
C GLY A 47 -6.45 6.18 -5.50
N ILE A 48 -5.66 5.20 -5.03
CA ILE A 48 -4.71 5.33 -3.91
C ILE A 48 -3.32 5.75 -4.44
N VAL A 49 -3.29 6.75 -5.32
CA VAL A 49 -2.12 7.06 -6.15
C VAL A 49 -0.97 7.68 -5.34
N GLN A 50 -1.28 8.64 -4.46
CA GLN A 50 -0.25 9.35 -3.68
C GLN A 50 0.38 8.43 -2.64
N THR A 51 -0.42 7.63 -1.95
CA THR A 51 0.09 6.68 -0.96
C THR A 51 0.96 5.63 -1.63
N VAL A 52 0.55 5.09 -2.78
CA VAL A 52 1.39 4.11 -3.50
C VAL A 52 2.71 4.72 -3.95
N THR A 53 2.70 5.98 -4.42
CA THR A 53 3.94 6.70 -4.75
C THR A 53 4.92 6.70 -3.58
N ARG A 54 4.44 6.85 -2.34
CA ARG A 54 5.28 6.81 -1.12
C ARG A 54 5.66 5.40 -0.69
N LEU A 55 4.89 4.37 -1.05
CA LEU A 55 5.15 2.97 -0.75
C LEU A 55 6.14 2.31 -1.73
N ARG A 56 6.22 2.78 -2.98
CA ARG A 56 7.09 2.19 -4.01
C ARG A 56 8.56 1.99 -3.58
N PRO A 57 9.22 2.92 -2.85
CA PRO A 57 10.58 2.71 -2.34
C PRO A 57 10.72 1.52 -1.38
N PHE A 58 9.62 1.04 -0.79
CA PHE A 58 9.58 -0.06 0.18
C PHE A 58 9.12 -1.39 -0.43
N THR A 59 8.92 -1.47 -1.75
CA THR A 59 8.33 -2.64 -2.43
C THR A 59 8.96 -3.99 -2.02
N GLU A 60 10.27 -4.05 -1.84
CA GLU A 60 10.99 -5.27 -1.44
C GLU A 60 10.62 -5.80 -0.05
N VAL A 61 10.14 -4.92 0.85
CA VAL A 61 9.77 -5.31 2.22
C VAL A 61 8.26 -5.49 2.41
N LEU A 62 7.45 -5.07 1.42
CA LEU A 62 5.98 -5.16 1.41
C LEU A 62 5.45 -6.54 1.02
#